data_AF-A0A5Q5CFF9-F1
#
_entry.id   AF-A0A5Q5CFF9-F1
#
_cell.length_a   1.000
_cell.length_b   1.000
_cell.length_c   1.000
_cell.angle_alpha   90.00
_cell.angle_beta   90.00
_cell.angle_gamma   90.00
#
_symmetry.space_group_name_H-M   'P 1'
#
loop_
_entity.id
_entity.type
_entity.pdbx_description
1 polymer ?
#
loop_
_entity_poly.entity_id
_entity_poly.type
_entity_poly.pdbx_seq_one_letter_code
_entity_poly.pdbx_strand_id
1 'polypeptide(L)'
;MVLYVFRCETGCGTTQQMHPMDSRPDVVCCPDCGGSARRMISAPHLGSTGSAAMALQDATRATADRPAVVDTPPSSPGTRRRPVSANPLHRKLPRP
;
A
#
# COMPACT_ATOMS: atom_id res chain seq x y z
N MET A 1 -3.37 -20.57 -18.53
CA MET A 1 -3.80 -21.19 -17.26
C MET A 1 -3.82 -20.13 -16.17
N VAL A 2 -4.85 -20.13 -15.31
CA VAL A 2 -5.04 -19.17 -14.22
C VAL A 2 -5.32 -19.92 -12.94
N LEU A 3 -4.76 -19.47 -11.82
CA LEU A 3 -5.01 -20.04 -10.51
C LEU A 3 -6.33 -19.52 -9.95
N TYR A 4 -7.25 -20.42 -9.61
CA TYR A 4 -8.51 -20.10 -8.97
C TYR A 4 -8.57 -20.75 -7.60
N VAL A 5 -9.24 -20.07 -6.66
CA VAL A 5 -9.47 -20.55 -5.30
C VAL A 5 -10.94 -20.92 -5.14
N PHE A 6 -11.18 -22.07 -4.54
CA PHE A 6 -12.50 -22.61 -4.26
C PHE A 6 -12.62 -22.88 -2.76
N ARG A 7 -13.78 -22.57 -2.17
CA ARG A 7 -14.07 -22.81 -0.76
C ARG A 7 -15.07 -23.95 -0.64
N CYS A 8 -14.70 -24.95 0.16
CA CYS A 8 -15.57 -26.09 0.47
C CYS A 8 -16.79 -25.61 1.28
N GLU A 9 -17.99 -26.01 0.87
CA GLU A 9 -19.23 -25.71 1.60
C GLU A 9 -19.34 -26.51 2.90
N THR A 10 -18.73 -27.70 2.96
CA THR A 10 -18.72 -28.56 4.15
C THR A 10 -17.74 -28.07 5.23
N GLY A 11 -16.88 -27.09 4.91
CA GLY A 11 -16.00 -26.45 5.89
C GLY A 11 -14.56 -27.00 5.97
N CYS A 12 -14.13 -27.86 5.03
CA CYS A 12 -12.75 -28.38 4.99
C CYS A 12 -11.68 -27.30 4.72
N GLY A 13 -12.09 -26.14 4.18
CA GLY A 13 -11.19 -25.02 3.89
C GLY A 13 -11.25 -24.58 2.43
N THR A 14 -10.12 -24.12 1.91
CA THR A 14 -9.97 -23.65 0.53
C THR A 14 -9.01 -24.53 -0.26
N THR A 15 -9.35 -24.82 -1.52
CA THR A 15 -8.51 -25.52 -2.48
C THR A 15 -8.16 -24.61 -3.65
N GLN A 16 -6.99 -24.79 -4.24
CA GLN A 16 -6.51 -24.02 -5.39
C GLN A 16 -6.35 -24.92 -6.60
N GLN A 17 -6.88 -24.50 -7.74
CA GLN A 17 -6.80 -25.27 -8.99
C GLN A 17 -6.53 -24.37 -10.18
N MET A 18 -5.75 -24.86 -11.13
CA MET A 18 -5.45 -24.17 -12.38
C MET A 18 -6.51 -24.50 -13.43
N HIS A 19 -7.16 -23.48 -13.96
CA HIS A 19 -8.11 -23.64 -15.07
C HIS A 19 -7.80 -22.64 -16.19
N PRO A 20 -8.19 -22.93 -17.44
CA PRO A 20 -8.23 -21.91 -18.49
C PRO A 20 -9.21 -20.79 -18.13
N MET A 21 -9.05 -19.59 -18.70
CA MET A 21 -10.00 -18.49 -18.44
C MET A 21 -11.39 -18.74 -19.05
N ASP A 22 -11.44 -19.45 -20.17
CA ASP A 22 -12.64 -19.73 -20.98
C ASP A 22 -13.45 -20.94 -20.50
N SER A 23 -12.83 -21.89 -19.80
CA SER A 23 -13.43 -23.16 -19.39
C SER A 23 -13.33 -23.42 -17.88
N ARG A 24 -13.31 -22.35 -17.09
CA ARG A 24 -13.29 -22.42 -15.63
C ARG A 24 -14.65 -22.86 -15.06
N PRO A 25 -14.70 -23.90 -14.21
CA PRO A 25 -15.92 -24.26 -13.49
C PRO A 25 -16.20 -23.31 -12.31
N ASP A 26 -17.48 -23.12 -11.97
CA ASP A 26 -17.88 -22.35 -10.76
C ASP A 26 -17.94 -23.21 -9.49
N VAL A 27 -18.05 -24.53 -9.64
CA VAL A 27 -18.05 -25.51 -8.54
C VAL A 27 -17.12 -26.67 -8.90
N VAL A 28 -16.32 -27.10 -7.94
CA VAL A 28 -15.43 -28.27 -8.04
C VAL A 28 -15.67 -29.22 -6.87
N CYS A 29 -15.26 -30.49 -7.02
CA CYS A 29 -15.25 -31.41 -5.90
C CYS A 29 -14.11 -31.07 -4.94
N CYS A 30 -14.41 -30.99 -3.65
CA CYS A 30 -13.41 -30.81 -2.61
C CYS A 30 -12.52 -32.07 -2.53
N PRO A 31 -11.19 -31.93 -2.58
CA PRO A 31 -10.29 -33.08 -2.52
C PRO A 31 -10.32 -33.80 -1.16
N ASP A 32 -10.76 -33.12 -0.09
CA ASP A 32 -10.74 -33.67 1.27
C ASP A 32 -12.01 -34.46 1.62
N CYS A 33 -13.19 -33.95 1.25
CA CYS A 33 -14.48 -34.55 1.62
C CYS A 33 -15.35 -34.99 0.44
N GLY A 34 -14.94 -34.72 -0.80
CA GLY A 34 -15.75 -34.96 -2.00
C GLY A 34 -16.98 -34.05 -2.14
N GLY A 35 -17.22 -33.16 -1.16
CA GLY A 35 -18.32 -32.20 -1.18
C GLY A 35 -18.14 -31.09 -2.21
N SER A 36 -19.16 -30.26 -2.36
CA SER A 36 -19.15 -29.13 -3.29
C SER A 36 -18.25 -28.00 -2.77
N ALA A 37 -17.37 -27.50 -3.63
CA ALA A 37 -16.51 -26.34 -3.35
C ALA A 37 -16.76 -25.24 -4.40
N ARG A 38 -17.29 -24.10 -3.95
CA ARG A 38 -17.60 -22.98 -4.84
C ARG A 38 -16.41 -22.08 -5.05
N ARG A 39 -16.28 -21.54 -6.26
CA ARG A 39 -15.27 -20.54 -6.56
C ARG A 39 -15.49 -19.30 -5.71
N MET A 40 -14.40 -18.80 -5.14
CA MET A 40 -14.38 -17.52 -4.46
C MET A 40 -13.54 -16.50 -5.24
N ILE A 41 -13.91 -15.23 -5.12
CA ILE A 41 -13.00 -14.14 -5.47
C ILE A 41 -11.99 -14.06 -4.33
N SER A 42 -10.90 -14.81 -4.44
CA SER A 42 -9.78 -14.68 -3.52
C SER A 42 -9.03 -13.39 -3.82
N ALA A 43 -8.57 -12.74 -2.76
CA ALA A 43 -7.60 -11.65 -2.76
C ALA A 43 -6.35 -11.97 -3.61
N PRO A 44 -6.28 -11.61 -4.90
CA PRO A 44 -5.10 -11.89 -5.69
C PRO A 44 -4.08 -10.81 -5.33
N HIS A 45 -3.00 -11.20 -4.66
CA HIS A 45 -1.89 -10.30 -4.38
C HIS A 45 -2.26 -9.00 -3.63
N LEU A 46 -3.20 -9.05 -2.66
CA LEU A 46 -3.50 -7.89 -1.79
C LEU A 46 -2.29 -7.42 -0.95
N GLY A 47 -1.17 -8.16 -1.01
CA GLY A 47 0.06 -7.82 -0.34
C GLY A 47 1.27 -7.95 -1.27
N SER A 48 1.44 -7.08 -2.25
CA SER A 48 2.80 -6.55 -2.45
C SER A 48 3.13 -5.72 -1.19
N THR A 49 3.35 -6.42 -0.08
CA THR A 49 3.60 -5.86 1.24
C THR A 49 4.84 -4.98 1.14
N GLY A 50 4.64 -3.66 1.21
CA GLY A 50 5.71 -2.68 1.03
C GLY A 50 5.63 -1.82 -0.24
N SER A 51 4.51 -1.83 -0.98
CA SER A 51 4.31 -0.81 -2.02
C SER A 51 4.24 0.59 -1.39
N ALA A 52 4.75 1.60 -2.12
CA ALA A 52 4.69 2.99 -1.67
C ALA A 52 3.24 3.44 -1.39
N ALA A 53 2.27 2.91 -2.14
CA ALA A 53 0.84 3.18 -1.94
C ALA A 53 0.33 2.64 -0.59
N MET A 54 0.73 1.42 -0.21
CA MET A 54 0.35 0.83 1.08
C MET A 54 1.02 1.57 2.24
N ALA A 55 2.31 1.90 2.11
CA ALA A 55 3.02 2.71 3.10
C ALA A 55 2.40 4.10 3.30
N LEU A 56 1.90 4.72 2.23
CA LEU A 56 1.20 6.01 2.30
C LEU A 56 -0.13 5.90 3.08
N GLN A 57 -0.89 4.83 2.86
CA GLN A 57 -2.13 4.58 3.60
C GLN A 57 -1.86 4.40 5.09
N ASP A 58 -0.84 3.62 5.44
CA ASP A 58 -0.46 3.40 6.84
C ASP A 58 0.04 4.68 7.51
N ALA A 59 0.88 5.45 6.81
CA ALA A 59 1.35 6.75 7.29
C ALA A 59 0.19 7.73 7.52
N THR A 60 -0.79 7.76 6.62
CA THR A 60 -1.98 8.61 6.74
C THR A 60 -2.82 8.19 7.95
N ARG A 61 -3.07 6.89 8.13
CA ARG A 61 -3.79 6.38 9.31
C ARG A 61 -3.08 6.74 10.60
N ALA A 62 -1.75 6.62 10.64
CA ALA A 62 -0.95 6.95 11.82
C ALA A 62 -1.06 8.42 12.26
N THR A 63 -1.39 9.36 11.36
CA THR A 63 -1.54 10.78 11.72
C THR A 63 -2.70 11.05 12.69
N ALA A 64 -3.69 10.16 12.77
CA ALA A 64 -4.81 10.32 13.69
C ALA A 64 -4.37 10.20 15.16
N ASP A 65 -3.46 9.27 15.46
CA ASP A 65 -3.03 8.97 16.83
C ASP A 65 -1.60 9.48 17.14
N ARG A 66 -0.73 9.52 16.13
CA ARG A 66 0.69 9.89 16.25
C ARG A 66 1.13 10.76 15.07
N PRO A 67 0.64 12.01 14.98
CA PRO A 67 1.08 12.92 13.93
C PRO A 67 2.59 13.20 14.06
N ALA A 68 3.28 13.26 12.91
CA ALA A 68 4.67 13.67 12.88
C ALA A 68 4.78 15.18 13.16
N VAL A 69 5.19 15.53 14.38
CA VAL A 69 5.50 16.91 14.77
C VAL A 69 6.91 17.23 14.32
N VAL A 70 7.09 18.35 13.62
CA VAL A 70 8.39 18.83 13.16
C VAL A 70 8.74 20.14 13.85
N ASP A 71 9.96 20.26 14.37
CA ASP A 71 10.44 21.49 15.04
C ASP A 71 10.68 22.64 14.07
N THR A 72 10.85 22.32 12.77
CA THR A 72 11.02 23.29 11.70
C THR A 72 10.30 22.83 10.45
N PRO A 73 9.75 23.75 9.64
CA PRO A 73 9.12 23.38 8.38
C PRO A 73 10.12 22.68 7.46
N PRO A 74 9.70 21.64 6.72
CA PRO A 74 10.59 20.93 5.81
C PRO A 74 11.20 21.89 4.80
N SER A 75 12.49 21.72 4.53
CA SER A 75 13.19 22.53 3.53
C SER A 75 12.52 22.33 2.18
N SER A 76 11.75 23.32 1.73
CA SER A 76 11.02 23.24 0.47
C SER A 76 12.01 23.05 -0.69
N PRO A 77 11.82 22.08 -1.60
CA PRO A 77 12.68 21.90 -2.77
C PRO A 77 12.53 23.13 -3.67
N GLY A 78 13.39 24.13 -3.46
CA GLY A 78 13.27 25.45 -4.10
C GLY A 78 13.72 26.60 -3.21
N THR A 79 13.76 26.44 -1.88
CA THR A 79 14.36 27.44 -0.99
C THR A 79 15.88 27.30 -1.00
N ARG A 80 16.53 27.77 -2.08
CA ARG A 80 17.96 28.05 -1.98
C ARG A 80 18.11 29.16 -0.95
N ARG A 81 18.93 28.93 0.09
CA ARG A 81 19.37 30.01 0.98
C ARG A 81 19.88 31.14 0.10
N ARG A 82 19.18 32.27 0.12
CA ARG A 82 19.65 33.47 -0.58
C ARG A 82 21.01 33.84 0.03
N PRO A 83 22.05 34.05 -0.79
CA PRO A 83 23.33 34.48 -0.26
C PRO A 83 23.13 35.82 0.44
N VAL A 84 23.48 35.88 1.72
CA VAL A 84 23.49 37.12 2.49
C VAL A 84 24.78 37.85 2.13
N SER A 85 24.68 39.11 1.70
CA SER A 85 25.85 39.94 1.44
C SER A 85 26.62 40.17 2.75
N ALA A 86 27.88 39.75 2.78
CA ALA A 86 28.81 39.99 3.88
C ALA A 86 29.58 41.32 3.73
N ASN A 87 29.07 42.26 2.92
CA ASN A 87 29.75 43.53 2.68
C ASN A 87 29.85 44.35 3.97
N PRO A 88 31.07 44.68 4.47
CA PRO A 88 31.24 45.41 5.71
C PRO A 88 30.63 46.82 5.69
N LEU A 89 30.38 47.40 4.50
CA LEU A 89 29.73 48.70 4.35
C LEU A 89 28.26 48.69 4.80
N HIS A 90 27.60 47.54 4.86
CA HIS A 90 26.23 47.42 5.37
C HIS A 90 26.10 47.91 6.83
N ARG A 91 27.20 47.90 7.60
CA ARG A 91 27.23 48.41 8.98
C ARG A 91 27.04 49.92 9.08
N LYS A 92 27.23 50.65 7.97
CA LYS A 92 27.09 52.11 7.88
C LYS A 92 25.71 52.57 7.45
N LEU A 93 24.82 51.66 7.07
CA LEU A 93 23.44 52.00 6.73
C LEU A 93 22.67 52.42 8.00
N PRO A 94 21.76 53.40 7.91
CA PRO A 94 20.85 53.73 9.00
C PRO A 94 20.09 52.48 9.42
N ARG A 95 20.09 52.17 10.71
CA ARG A 95 19.31 51.03 11.21
C ARG A 95 17.85 51.44 11.30
N PRO A 96 16.91 50.58 10.85
CA PRO A 96 15.50 50.77 11.13
C PRO A 96 15.21 50.70 12.63
#